data_AF-A0A966DFP8-F1
#
_entry.id   AF-A0A966DFP8-F1
#
_cell.length_a   1.000
_cell.length_b   1.000
_cell.length_c   1.000
_cell.angle_alpha   90.00
_cell.angle_beta   90.00
_cell.angle_gamma   90.00
#
_symmetry.space_group_name_H-M   'P 1'
#
loop_
_entity.id
_entity.type
_entity.pdbx_description
1 polymer ?
#
loop_
_entity_poly.entity_id
_entity_poly.type
_entity_poly.pdbx_seq_one_letter_code
_entity_poly.pdbx_strand_id
1 'polypeptide(L)'
;MNAPMTPEMQQALMAGQAPMMQQPQAPMMQPQMPMQPEVSAPNEDDIAQAKKMLGLDVLEDSMKYDKSVASTLQTFPELTKDVIEVELVKIEEKDPVLAKQIRTSEEGMKMFARGIMPSIKPNAKPDSVTDDSSSSAQGGVDADLETKVKQGTATKVEVGKYIGQFKSSSKK
;
A
#
# COMPACT_ATOMS: atom_id res chain seq x y z
N MET A 1 73.76 73.86 5.39
CA MET A 1 73.60 73.78 3.92
C MET A 1 72.62 72.65 3.63
N ASN A 2 71.39 72.98 3.26
CA ASN A 2 70.36 72.00 2.90
C ASN A 2 70.46 71.71 1.40
N ALA A 3 70.81 70.49 1.03
CA ALA A 3 70.73 70.06 -0.36
C ALA A 3 69.25 69.86 -0.73
N PRO A 4 68.76 70.44 -1.84
CA PRO A 4 67.38 70.27 -2.25
C PRO A 4 67.17 68.83 -2.71
N MET A 5 66.17 68.17 -2.13
CA MET A 5 65.74 66.83 -2.50
C MET A 5 65.23 66.87 -3.95
N THR A 6 65.87 66.13 -4.85
CA THR A 6 65.54 66.12 -6.28
C THR A 6 64.22 65.38 -6.54
N PRO A 7 63.50 65.68 -7.64
CA PRO A 7 62.25 65.00 -7.99
C PRO A 7 62.37 63.46 -8.03
N GLU A 8 63.55 62.94 -8.38
CA GLU A 8 63.85 61.49 -8.40
C GLU A 8 63.86 60.86 -6.99
N MET A 9 64.30 61.60 -5.96
CA MET A 9 64.33 61.09 -4.59
C MET A 9 62.93 61.08 -3.95
N GLN A 10 62.02 61.98 -4.37
CA GLN A 10 60.59 61.91 -4.04
C GLN A 10 59.88 60.77 -4.78
N GLN A 11 60.25 60.50 -6.03
CA GLN A 11 59.74 59.34 -6.78
C GLN A 11 60.17 58.02 -6.16
N ALA A 12 61.41 57.90 -5.67
CA ALA A 12 61.88 56.68 -4.99
C ALA A 12 61.11 56.36 -3.69
N LEU A 13 60.57 57.38 -3.00
CA LEU A 13 59.74 57.22 -1.80
C LEU A 13 58.28 56.83 -2.12
N MET A 14 57.74 57.23 -3.28
CA MET A 14 56.41 56.79 -3.73
C MET A 14 56.45 55.48 -4.56
N ALA A 15 57.57 55.16 -5.21
CA ALA A 15 57.76 53.94 -6.01
C ALA A 15 58.18 52.71 -5.16
N GLY A 16 58.22 52.83 -3.83
CA GLY A 16 58.20 51.70 -2.89
C GLY A 16 56.86 50.95 -2.86
N GLN A 17 55.88 51.36 -3.68
CA GLN A 17 54.66 50.61 -3.96
C GLN A 17 54.61 50.18 -5.44
N ALA A 18 55.13 48.97 -5.71
CA ALA A 18 54.97 48.09 -6.90
C ALA A 18 55.56 48.55 -8.28
N PRO A 19 55.74 47.72 -9.34
CA PRO A 19 55.61 46.25 -9.55
C PRO A 19 56.76 45.52 -10.36
N MET A 20 56.80 44.17 -10.28
CA MET A 20 57.27 43.09 -11.20
C MET A 20 58.47 43.23 -12.19
N MET A 21 59.42 42.27 -12.17
CA MET A 21 59.87 41.47 -13.35
C MET A 21 60.87 40.32 -13.00
N GLN A 22 60.37 39.08 -13.14
CA GLN A 22 61.00 37.85 -13.66
C GLN A 22 62.29 37.28 -13.01
N GLN A 23 62.12 36.43 -12.00
CA GLN A 23 62.94 35.22 -11.82
C GLN A 23 62.16 34.02 -12.37
N PRO A 24 62.80 33.02 -13.02
CA PRO A 24 62.16 31.73 -13.29
C PRO A 24 62.09 30.96 -11.96
N GLN A 25 61.16 31.37 -11.10
CA GLN A 25 60.82 30.61 -9.91
C GLN A 25 60.01 29.42 -10.38
N ALA A 26 60.54 28.22 -10.16
CA ALA A 26 59.79 26.99 -10.22
C ALA A 26 58.43 27.24 -9.55
N PRO A 27 57.30 26.82 -10.15
CA PRO A 27 56.00 27.03 -9.52
C PRO A 27 56.01 26.25 -8.20
N MET A 28 56.24 26.96 -7.10
CA MET A 28 55.97 26.45 -5.76
C MET A 28 54.46 26.26 -5.73
N MET A 29 54.04 25.03 -6.00
CA MET A 29 52.69 24.58 -5.76
C MET A 29 52.46 24.74 -4.25
N GLN A 30 51.82 25.84 -3.87
CA GLN A 30 51.16 25.88 -2.57
C GLN A 30 50.22 24.68 -2.54
N PRO A 31 50.25 23.83 -1.49
CA PRO A 31 49.21 22.86 -1.29
C PRO A 31 47.91 23.66 -1.11
N GLN A 32 47.10 23.73 -2.17
CA GLN A 32 45.69 24.06 -2.01
C GLN A 32 45.16 22.98 -1.10
N MET A 33 44.95 23.32 0.18
CA MET A 33 44.15 22.45 1.04
C MET A 33 42.85 22.20 0.29
N PRO A 34 42.43 20.94 0.11
CA PRO A 34 41.21 20.65 -0.64
C PRO A 34 40.11 21.49 0.00
N MET A 35 39.51 22.38 -0.79
CA MET A 35 38.30 23.06 -0.36
C MET A 35 37.36 21.92 0.05
N GLN A 36 37.03 21.87 1.35
CA GLN A 36 35.96 20.99 1.78
C GLN A 36 34.76 21.41 0.94
N PRO A 37 34.10 20.47 0.23
CA PRO A 37 32.89 20.82 -0.47
C PRO A 37 31.96 21.42 0.57
N GLU A 38 31.53 22.68 0.36
CA GLU A 38 30.45 23.24 1.14
C GLU A 38 29.23 22.36 0.84
N VAL A 39 28.97 21.42 1.74
CA VAL A 39 27.80 20.58 1.67
C VAL A 39 26.64 21.47 2.07
N SER A 40 26.03 22.13 1.09
CA SER A 40 24.71 22.73 1.27
C SER A 40 23.80 21.66 1.87
N ALA A 41 23.05 22.01 2.92
CA ALA A 41 22.08 21.09 3.48
C ALA A 41 21.17 20.59 2.33
N PRO A 42 21.03 19.28 2.13
CA PRO A 42 20.23 18.75 1.04
C PRO A 42 18.80 19.25 1.23
N ASN A 43 18.20 19.73 0.14
CA ASN A 43 16.80 20.14 0.17
C ASN A 43 15.89 18.88 0.22
N GLU A 44 14.60 19.06 0.51
CA GLU A 44 13.67 17.91 0.62
C GLU A 44 13.59 17.08 -0.67
N ASP A 45 13.76 17.70 -1.83
CA ASP A 45 13.80 17.03 -3.13
C ASP A 45 15.04 16.12 -3.30
N ASP A 46 16.21 16.59 -2.84
CA ASP A 46 17.47 15.82 -2.85
C ASP A 46 17.35 14.60 -1.94
N ILE A 47 16.71 14.77 -0.77
CA ILE A 47 16.45 13.67 0.16
C ILE A 47 15.47 12.66 -0.45
N ALA A 48 14.39 13.13 -1.09
CA ALA A 48 13.42 12.26 -1.75
C ALA A 48 14.04 11.48 -2.92
N GLN A 49 14.87 12.13 -3.73
CA GLN A 49 15.63 11.48 -4.80
C GLN A 49 16.64 10.48 -4.26
N ALA A 50 17.38 10.82 -3.20
CA ALA A 50 18.33 9.91 -2.57
C ALA A 50 17.63 8.68 -1.97
N LYS A 51 16.49 8.87 -1.31
CA LYS A 51 15.66 7.76 -0.80
C LYS A 51 15.23 6.82 -1.93
N LYS A 52 14.77 7.39 -3.05
CA LYS A 52 14.37 6.62 -4.24
C LYS A 52 15.56 5.91 -4.90
N MET A 53 16.71 6.56 -5.00
CA MET A 53 17.94 5.97 -5.55
C MET A 53 18.47 4.82 -4.69
N LEU A 54 18.29 4.90 -3.38
CA LEU A 54 18.68 3.88 -2.42
C LEU A 54 17.60 2.81 -2.20
N GLY A 55 16.42 2.94 -2.81
CA GLY A 55 15.28 2.04 -2.61
C GLY A 55 14.74 2.05 -1.17
N LEU A 56 15.05 3.09 -0.40
CA LEU A 56 14.60 3.23 0.99
C LEU A 56 13.09 3.47 1.08
N ASP A 57 12.52 4.09 0.05
CA ASP A 57 11.08 4.26 -0.15
C ASP A 57 10.36 2.90 -0.25
N VAL A 58 10.91 1.98 -1.05
CA VAL A 58 10.37 0.61 -1.19
C VAL A 58 10.44 -0.15 0.13
N LEU A 59 11.54 0.01 0.88
CA LEU A 59 11.72 -0.63 2.18
C LEU A 59 10.74 -0.09 3.24
N GLU A 60 10.54 1.22 3.26
CA GLU A 60 9.62 1.89 4.18
C GLU A 60 8.17 1.46 3.92
N ASP A 61 7.78 1.38 2.65
CA ASP A 61 6.45 0.89 2.25
C ASP A 61 6.25 -0.58 2.61
N SER A 62 7.27 -1.43 2.42
CA SER A 62 7.24 -2.84 2.83
C SER A 62 7.05 -2.99 4.33
N MET A 63 7.78 -2.21 5.14
CA MET A 63 7.65 -2.26 6.61
C MET A 63 6.27 -1.77 7.08
N LYS A 64 5.73 -0.73 6.45
CA LYS A 64 4.36 -0.26 6.75
C LYS A 64 3.32 -1.32 6.40
N TYR A 65 3.49 -1.99 5.27
CA TYR A 65 2.62 -3.09 4.85
C TYR A 65 2.67 -4.25 5.85
N ASP A 66 3.86 -4.76 6.17
CA ASP A 66 4.00 -5.89 7.09
C ASP A 66 3.44 -5.58 8.49
N LYS A 67 3.64 -4.35 8.98
CA LYS A 67 3.06 -3.90 10.25
C LYS A 67 1.53 -3.85 10.19
N SER A 68 0.98 -3.35 9.07
CA SER A 68 -0.47 -3.27 8.86
C SER A 68 -1.11 -4.65 8.77
N VAL A 69 -0.47 -5.58 8.04
CA VAL A 69 -0.90 -6.99 7.98
C VAL A 69 -0.81 -7.63 9.36
N ALA A 70 0.30 -7.50 10.08
CA ALA A 70 0.45 -8.08 11.41
C ALA A 70 -0.61 -7.56 12.40
N SER A 71 -0.86 -6.25 12.43
CA SER A 71 -1.92 -5.62 13.24
C SER A 71 -3.32 -6.17 12.87
N THR A 72 -3.55 -6.35 11.57
CA THR A 72 -4.81 -6.89 11.05
C THR A 72 -5.00 -8.35 11.42
N LEU A 73 -3.96 -9.18 11.33
CA LEU A 73 -3.99 -10.59 11.71
C LEU A 73 -4.17 -10.79 13.23
N GLN A 74 -3.65 -9.87 14.06
CA GLN A 74 -3.96 -9.85 15.49
C GLN A 74 -5.43 -9.55 15.76
N THR A 75 -6.04 -8.68 14.97
CA THR A 75 -7.47 -8.30 15.10
C THR A 75 -8.39 -9.38 14.52
N PHE A 76 -7.96 -10.02 13.44
CA PHE A 76 -8.70 -11.03 12.68
C PHE A 76 -7.85 -12.31 12.55
N PRO A 77 -7.72 -13.10 13.63
CA PRO A 77 -6.85 -14.29 13.65
C PRO A 77 -7.32 -15.42 12.73
N GLU A 78 -8.53 -15.33 12.18
CA GLU A 78 -9.06 -16.29 11.21
C GLU A 78 -8.55 -16.03 9.78
N LEU A 79 -7.95 -14.86 9.54
CA LEU A 79 -7.29 -14.55 8.28
C LEU A 79 -5.86 -15.06 8.29
N THR A 80 -5.34 -15.38 7.11
CA THR A 80 -3.91 -15.63 6.89
C THR A 80 -3.35 -14.59 5.93
N LYS A 81 -2.02 -14.38 6.00
CA LYS A 81 -1.32 -13.48 5.07
C LYS A 81 -1.60 -13.86 3.62
N ASP A 82 -1.59 -15.15 3.30
CA ASP A 82 -1.83 -15.66 1.95
C ASP A 82 -3.22 -15.28 1.42
N VAL A 83 -4.26 -15.38 2.25
CA VAL A 83 -5.63 -15.02 1.83
C VAL A 83 -5.75 -13.53 1.57
N ILE A 84 -5.14 -12.70 2.42
CA ILE A 84 -5.08 -11.24 2.22
C ILE A 84 -4.36 -10.94 0.90
N GLU A 85 -3.21 -11.55 0.64
CA GLU A 85 -2.46 -11.34 -0.59
C GLU A 85 -3.23 -11.75 -1.85
N VAL A 86 -3.85 -12.95 -1.85
CA VAL A 86 -4.64 -13.44 -2.98
C VAL A 86 -5.81 -12.53 -3.30
N GLU A 87 -6.57 -12.08 -2.29
CA GLU A 87 -7.69 -11.18 -2.51
C GLU A 87 -7.22 -9.77 -2.91
N LEU A 88 -6.06 -9.33 -2.41
CA LEU A 88 -5.53 -8.01 -2.73
C LEU A 88 -4.97 -7.94 -4.14
N VAL A 89 -4.44 -9.05 -4.67
CA VAL A 89 -4.08 -9.19 -6.11
C VAL A 89 -5.33 -9.04 -6.99
N LYS A 90 -6.47 -9.62 -6.61
CA LYS A 90 -7.73 -9.45 -7.37
C LYS A 90 -8.21 -8.01 -7.39
N ILE A 91 -7.95 -7.24 -6.33
CA ILE A 91 -8.21 -5.80 -6.33
C ILE A 91 -7.20 -5.10 -7.21
N GLU A 92 -5.91 -5.42 -7.12
CA GLU A 92 -4.85 -4.79 -7.91
C GLU A 92 -5.08 -4.94 -9.43
N GLU A 93 -5.60 -6.08 -9.87
CA GLU A 93 -6.01 -6.31 -11.26
C GLU A 93 -7.17 -5.41 -11.73
N LYS A 94 -8.05 -4.99 -10.81
CA LYS A 94 -9.23 -4.17 -11.11
C LYS A 94 -9.01 -2.68 -10.86
N ASP A 95 -8.33 -2.36 -9.77
CA ASP A 95 -8.01 -1.03 -9.29
C ASP A 95 -6.66 -1.04 -8.54
N PRO A 96 -5.55 -0.76 -9.26
CA PRO A 96 -4.23 -0.73 -8.66
C PRO A 96 -4.04 0.43 -7.67
N VAL A 97 -4.83 1.51 -7.80
CA VAL A 97 -4.75 2.66 -6.90
C VAL A 97 -5.34 2.29 -5.54
N LEU A 98 -6.50 1.64 -5.55
CA LEU A 98 -7.12 1.13 -4.34
C LEU A 98 -6.24 0.08 -3.64
N ALA A 99 -5.67 -0.87 -4.39
CA ALA A 99 -4.75 -1.86 -3.83
C ALA A 99 -3.55 -1.20 -3.12
N LYS A 100 -2.97 -0.16 -3.74
CA LYS A 100 -1.87 0.60 -3.12
C LYS A 100 -2.32 1.33 -1.85
N GLN A 101 -3.52 1.93 -1.85
CA GLN A 101 -4.07 2.57 -0.64
C GLN A 101 -4.30 1.57 0.49
N ILE A 102 -4.80 0.37 0.19
CA ILE A 102 -4.98 -0.70 1.17
C ILE A 102 -3.62 -1.14 1.73
N ARG A 103 -2.58 -1.29 0.88
CA ARG A 103 -1.23 -1.69 1.31
C ARG A 103 -0.55 -0.65 2.21
N THR A 104 -0.83 0.63 1.99
CA THR A 104 -0.16 1.76 2.68
C THR A 104 -0.94 2.31 3.87
N SER A 105 -2.20 1.91 4.04
CA SER A 105 -3.07 2.35 5.13
C SER A 105 -3.46 1.20 6.05
N GLU A 106 -3.13 1.31 7.34
CA GLU A 106 -3.53 0.32 8.35
C GLU A 106 -5.06 0.17 8.42
N GLU A 107 -5.78 1.29 8.37
CA GLU A 107 -7.24 1.28 8.40
C GLU A 107 -7.82 0.68 7.11
N GLY A 108 -7.20 0.98 5.96
CA GLY A 108 -7.55 0.36 4.68
C GLY A 108 -7.41 -1.16 4.72
N MET A 109 -6.30 -1.67 5.27
CA MET A 109 -6.07 -3.10 5.46
C MET A 109 -7.12 -3.75 6.38
N LYS A 110 -7.48 -3.09 7.49
CA LYS A 110 -8.52 -3.59 8.41
C LYS A 110 -9.90 -3.64 7.77
N MET A 111 -10.29 -2.61 7.01
CA MET A 111 -11.57 -2.60 6.30
C MET A 111 -11.60 -3.69 5.21
N PHE A 112 -10.50 -3.84 4.47
CA PHE A 112 -10.35 -4.89 3.48
C PHE A 112 -10.46 -6.29 4.10
N ALA A 113 -9.72 -6.56 5.18
CA ALA A 113 -9.80 -7.79 5.95
C ALA A 113 -11.22 -8.09 6.45
N ARG A 114 -11.93 -7.09 6.96
CA ARG A 114 -13.33 -7.21 7.37
C ARG A 114 -14.25 -7.54 6.20
N GLY A 115 -13.99 -6.99 5.02
CA GLY A 115 -14.75 -7.24 3.80
C GLY A 115 -14.58 -8.66 3.25
N ILE A 116 -13.40 -9.27 3.42
CA ILE A 116 -13.13 -10.63 2.95
C ILE A 116 -13.53 -11.72 3.97
N MET A 117 -13.64 -11.39 5.26
CA MET A 117 -14.06 -12.35 6.30
C MET A 117 -15.35 -13.14 5.98
N PRO A 118 -16.45 -12.53 5.49
CA PRO A 118 -17.68 -13.25 5.12
C PRO A 118 -17.50 -14.27 3.98
N SER A 119 -16.50 -14.08 3.11
CA SER A 119 -16.19 -15.00 2.02
C SER A 119 -15.45 -16.25 2.50
N ILE A 120 -14.81 -16.17 3.67
CA ILE A 120 -13.96 -17.23 4.24
C ILE A 120 -14.74 -18.01 5.30
N LYS A 121 -15.60 -17.34 6.06
CA LYS A 121 -16.68 -17.96 6.83
C LYS A 121 -18.02 -17.50 6.27
N PRO A 122 -18.72 -18.34 5.48
CA PRO A 122 -20.13 -18.09 5.23
C PRO A 122 -20.83 -17.98 6.59
N ASN A 123 -21.44 -16.83 6.82
CA ASN A 123 -22.10 -16.50 8.08
C ASN A 123 -23.20 -17.55 8.30
N ALA A 124 -22.97 -18.52 9.18
CA ALA A 124 -23.86 -19.66 9.42
C ALA A 124 -25.13 -19.28 10.20
N LYS A 125 -25.43 -17.98 10.34
CA LYS A 125 -26.71 -17.55 10.85
C LYS A 125 -27.68 -17.51 9.67
N PRO A 126 -28.63 -18.45 9.56
CA PRO A 126 -29.76 -18.26 8.66
C PRO A 126 -30.39 -16.91 9.00
N ASP A 127 -30.65 -16.13 7.96
CA ASP A 127 -31.37 -14.88 8.06
C ASP A 127 -32.69 -15.16 8.79
N SER A 128 -32.95 -14.46 9.91
CA SER A 128 -34.17 -14.66 10.71
C SER A 128 -35.45 -14.26 9.97
N VAL A 129 -35.33 -13.75 8.74
CA VAL A 129 -36.42 -13.51 7.80
C VAL A 129 -36.89 -14.78 7.07
N THR A 130 -36.17 -15.91 7.19
CA THR A 130 -36.65 -17.21 6.67
C THR A 130 -37.29 -18.11 7.73
N ASP A 131 -37.53 -17.59 8.94
CA ASP A 131 -38.38 -18.23 9.95
C ASP A 131 -39.83 -17.75 9.85
N ASP A 132 -40.37 -17.67 8.64
CA ASP A 132 -41.81 -17.84 8.44
C ASP A 132 -42.13 -19.34 8.52
N SER A 133 -41.86 -19.88 9.71
CA SER A 133 -42.52 -21.06 10.26
C SER A 133 -44.00 -20.73 10.38
N SER A 134 -44.67 -20.71 9.22
CA SER A 134 -46.10 -20.88 9.09
C SER A 134 -46.43 -22.30 9.54
N SER A 135 -46.47 -22.47 10.86
CA SER A 135 -47.21 -23.55 11.50
C SER A 135 -48.70 -23.36 11.20
N SER A 136 -49.12 -23.89 10.07
CA SER A 136 -50.52 -24.22 9.79
C SER A 136 -50.55 -25.60 9.20
N ALA A 137 -50.71 -26.58 10.08
CA ALA A 137 -51.06 -27.94 9.73
C ALA A 137 -52.32 -27.95 8.86
N GLN A 138 -52.22 -28.38 7.61
CA GLN A 138 -53.33 -29.04 6.93
C GLN A 138 -52.82 -29.93 5.81
N GLY A 139 -53.02 -31.24 5.98
CA GLY A 139 -52.73 -32.27 4.99
C GLY A 139 -53.66 -32.16 3.78
N GLY A 140 -53.42 -31.17 2.94
CA GLY A 140 -53.92 -31.11 1.58
C GLY A 140 -52.76 -31.32 0.63
N VAL A 141 -52.96 -32.14 -0.40
CA VAL A 141 -52.04 -32.20 -1.54
C VAL A 141 -51.89 -30.77 -2.03
N ASP A 142 -50.66 -30.26 -2.00
CA ASP A 142 -50.36 -28.95 -2.56
C ASP A 142 -50.65 -29.06 -4.06
N ALA A 143 -51.82 -28.58 -4.50
CA ALA A 143 -52.32 -28.77 -5.86
C ALA A 143 -51.34 -28.21 -6.90
N ASP A 144 -50.52 -27.25 -6.49
CA ASP A 144 -49.43 -26.66 -7.25
C ASP A 144 -48.28 -27.65 -7.47
N LEU A 145 -47.93 -28.45 -6.45
CA LEU A 145 -46.87 -29.46 -6.52
C LEU A 145 -47.25 -30.62 -7.47
N GLU A 146 -48.48 -31.12 -7.36
CA GLU A 146 -48.97 -32.17 -8.26
C GLU A 146 -48.99 -31.68 -9.72
N THR A 147 -49.41 -30.44 -9.93
CA THR A 147 -49.43 -29.82 -11.26
C THR A 147 -48.03 -29.65 -11.83
N LYS A 148 -47.08 -29.14 -11.06
CA LYS A 148 -45.66 -28.98 -11.47
C LYS A 148 -44.99 -30.32 -11.79
N VAL A 149 -45.28 -31.37 -11.02
CA VAL A 149 -44.77 -32.72 -11.28
C VAL A 149 -45.36 -33.29 -12.56
N LYS A 150 -46.68 -33.14 -12.78
CA LYS A 150 -47.35 -33.56 -14.02
C LYS A 150 -46.88 -32.78 -15.25
N GLN A 151 -46.57 -31.50 -15.10
CA GLN A 151 -46.06 -30.62 -16.17
C GLN A 151 -44.55 -30.76 -16.41
N GLY A 152 -43.82 -31.51 -15.58
CA GLY A 152 -42.37 -31.70 -15.70
C GLY A 152 -41.55 -30.45 -15.37
N THR A 153 -42.15 -29.44 -14.74
CA THR A 153 -41.50 -28.19 -14.33
C THR A 153 -41.00 -28.23 -12.89
N ALA A 154 -41.32 -29.29 -12.15
CA ALA A 154 -40.87 -29.49 -10.78
C ALA A 154 -39.34 -29.70 -10.68
N THR A 155 -38.73 -29.07 -9.70
CA THR A 155 -37.33 -29.28 -9.32
C THR A 155 -37.13 -30.67 -8.69
N LYS A 156 -35.89 -31.17 -8.67
CA LYS A 156 -35.56 -32.48 -8.06
C LYS A 156 -36.00 -32.59 -6.58
N VAL A 157 -35.96 -31.47 -5.85
CA VAL A 157 -36.38 -31.40 -4.44
C VAL A 157 -37.90 -31.53 -4.32
N GLU A 158 -38.65 -30.86 -5.19
CA GLU A 158 -40.11 -30.93 -5.25
C GLU A 158 -40.61 -32.32 -5.65
N VAL A 159 -39.96 -32.95 -6.63
CA VAL A 159 -40.24 -34.35 -7.01
C VAL A 159 -39.98 -35.30 -5.83
N GLY A 160 -38.88 -35.09 -5.10
CA GLY A 160 -38.57 -35.87 -3.89
C GLY A 160 -39.63 -35.72 -2.80
N LYS A 161 -40.13 -34.50 -2.56
CA LYS A 161 -41.23 -34.24 -1.62
C LYS A 161 -42.52 -34.92 -2.05
N TYR A 162 -42.89 -34.81 -3.32
CA TYR A 162 -44.09 -35.44 -3.88
C TYR A 162 -44.05 -36.97 -3.71
N ILE A 163 -42.94 -37.62 -4.07
CA ILE A 163 -42.77 -39.09 -3.90
C ILE A 163 -42.75 -39.50 -2.42
N GLY A 164 -42.12 -38.71 -1.55
CA GLY A 164 -42.05 -38.96 -0.11
C GLY A 164 -43.42 -38.97 0.58
N GLN A 165 -44.37 -38.18 0.07
CA GLN A 165 -45.75 -38.17 0.57
C GLN A 165 -46.47 -39.51 0.29
N PHE A 166 -46.29 -40.13 -0.87
CA PHE A 166 -46.87 -41.45 -1.16
C PHE A 166 -46.23 -42.58 -0.34
N LYS A 167 -44.93 -42.50 -0.05
CA LYS A 167 -44.27 -43.48 0.84
C LYS A 167 -44.75 -43.39 2.28
N SER A 168 -45.09 -42.19 2.75
CA SER A 168 -45.61 -41.99 4.11
C SER A 168 -47.06 -42.46 4.25
N SER A 169 -47.84 -42.38 3.18
CA SER A 169 -49.23 -42.88 3.13
C SER A 169 -49.36 -44.39 2.97
N SER A 170 -48.27 -45.11 2.66
CA SER A 170 -48.27 -46.57 2.50
C SER A 170 -47.93 -47.35 3.78
N LYS A 171 -47.76 -46.66 4.92
CA LYS A 171 -47.71 -47.26 6.27
C LYS A 171 -49.05 -47.05 6.98
N LYS A 172 -50.09 -47.74 6.55
CA LYS A 172 -51.28 -48.04 7.34
C LYS A 172 -51.83 -49.39 6.91
#